data_AF-A0A660KZQ1-F1
#
_entry.id   AF-A0A660KZQ1-F1
#
_cell.length_a   1.000
_cell.length_b   1.000
_cell.length_c   1.000
_cell.angle_alpha   90.00
_cell.angle_beta   90.00
_cell.angle_gamma   90.00
#
_symmetry.space_group_name_H-M   'P 1'
#
loop_
_entity.id
_entity.type
_entity.pdbx_description
1 polymer ?
#
loop_
_entity_poly.entity_id
_entity_poly.type
_entity_poly.pdbx_seq_one_letter_code
_entity_poly.pdbx_strand_id
1 'polypeptide(L)'
;MIAGYQHFLRLADRIQWDDEAIDLTTDARNWPTVADTRIKELVAGFIVGEAGVAEHLHAFFDGDAAATFAAQRRDEERHARFFARYAQAVGLSDPRAHVSPAFVDIFERRLPEAAAQAGVEAVGLYHMVLEGVVFTAGQYALLEILDKAQLPGLYEGMELVLRDEKWHIGFGTRCLNDADLDEAQIDAILAEGARAAELWAPEQAERVLRTLHRRMAAVR
;
A
#
# COMPACT_ATOMS: atom_id res chain seq x y z
N MET A 1 -4.71 23.43 0.50
CA MET A 1 -4.25 23.34 -0.90
C MET A 1 -3.45 22.06 -1.02
N ILE A 2 -3.82 21.16 -1.94
CA ILE A 2 -3.10 19.91 -2.17
C ILE A 2 -1.75 20.22 -2.83
N ALA A 3 -0.68 19.56 -2.41
CA ALA A 3 0.66 19.79 -2.94
C ALA A 3 0.73 19.43 -4.44
N GLY A 4 1.59 20.11 -5.20
CA GLY A 4 1.80 19.82 -6.62
C GLY A 4 2.85 18.73 -6.88
N TYR A 5 2.90 18.19 -8.10
CA TYR A 5 3.81 17.11 -8.49
C TYR A 5 5.29 17.36 -8.16
N GLN A 6 5.77 18.59 -8.35
CA GLN A 6 7.14 18.97 -7.99
C GLN A 6 7.44 18.85 -6.48
N HIS A 7 6.44 18.97 -5.61
CA HIS A 7 6.62 18.70 -4.18
C HIS A 7 6.85 17.21 -3.94
N PHE A 8 6.04 16.34 -4.54
CA PHE A 8 6.14 14.89 -4.38
C PHE A 8 7.45 14.35 -4.95
N LEU A 9 7.88 14.81 -6.12
CA LEU A 9 9.19 14.45 -6.69
C LEU A 9 10.34 14.76 -5.73
N ARG A 10 10.38 15.99 -5.19
CA ARG A 10 11.41 16.38 -4.20
C ARG A 10 11.32 15.58 -2.91
N LEU A 11 10.12 15.16 -2.52
CA LEU A 11 9.92 14.35 -1.33
C LEU A 11 10.46 12.93 -1.58
N ALA A 12 10.03 12.28 -2.66
CA ALA A 12 10.49 10.96 -3.08
C ALA A 12 12.03 10.89 -3.16
N ASP A 13 12.68 11.88 -3.78
CA ASP A 13 14.14 11.92 -3.90
C ASP A 13 14.88 12.06 -2.54
N ARG A 14 14.22 12.60 -1.51
CA ARG A 14 14.83 12.84 -0.19
C ARG A 14 14.68 11.68 0.78
N ILE A 15 13.66 10.85 0.61
CA ILE A 15 13.28 9.82 1.60
C ILE A 15 13.66 8.41 1.15
N GLN A 16 14.61 8.29 0.22
CA GLN A 16 15.09 7.00 -0.26
C GLN A 16 15.74 6.19 0.88
N TRP A 17 15.60 4.87 0.78
CA TRP A 17 16.19 3.90 1.68
C TRP A 17 16.67 2.69 0.87
N ASP A 18 17.59 1.93 1.45
CA ASP A 18 18.12 0.71 0.85
C ASP A 18 17.44 -0.48 1.51
N ASP A 19 16.73 -1.27 0.71
CA ASP A 19 16.09 -2.45 1.24
C ASP A 19 17.14 -3.43 1.78
N GLU A 20 18.27 -3.64 1.11
CA GLU A 20 19.30 -4.61 1.53
C GLU A 20 20.00 -4.25 2.84
N ALA A 21 19.92 -2.98 3.27
CA ALA A 21 20.49 -2.53 4.53
C ALA A 21 19.72 -3.00 5.77
N ILE A 22 18.48 -3.47 5.62
CA ILE A 22 17.65 -3.95 6.72
C ILE A 22 18.05 -5.38 7.11
N ASP A 23 18.58 -5.56 8.32
CA ASP A 23 19.00 -6.85 8.85
C ASP A 23 17.79 -7.72 9.24
N LEU A 24 17.66 -8.87 8.58
CA LEU A 24 16.59 -9.84 8.81
C LEU A 24 17.04 -11.05 9.64
N THR A 25 18.27 -11.05 10.17
CA THR A 25 18.85 -12.20 10.87
C THR A 25 18.07 -12.53 12.15
N THR A 26 17.67 -11.51 12.91
CA THR A 26 16.90 -11.71 14.15
C THR A 26 15.48 -12.17 13.83
N ASP A 27 14.86 -11.60 12.82
CA ASP A 27 13.54 -11.99 12.32
C ASP A 27 13.51 -13.46 11.93
N ALA A 28 14.44 -13.90 11.07
CA ALA A 28 14.55 -15.30 10.64
C ALA A 28 14.71 -16.27 11.82
N ARG A 29 15.52 -15.89 12.83
CA ARG A 29 15.74 -16.71 14.03
C ARG A 29 14.46 -16.83 14.88
N ASN A 30 13.76 -15.72 15.07
CA ASN A 30 12.65 -15.63 16.01
C ASN A 30 11.31 -16.05 15.39
N TRP A 31 11.18 -15.94 14.07
CA TRP A 31 9.96 -16.20 13.31
C TRP A 31 9.23 -17.50 13.71
N PRO A 32 9.89 -18.68 13.84
CA PRO A 32 9.20 -19.91 14.20
C PRO A 32 8.47 -19.87 15.55
N THR A 33 8.90 -18.99 16.46
CA THR A 33 8.35 -18.87 17.82
C THR A 33 7.46 -17.65 18.01
N VAL A 34 7.71 -16.58 17.24
CA VAL A 34 7.02 -15.29 17.40
C VAL A 34 5.86 -15.13 16.42
N ALA A 35 5.99 -15.63 15.20
CA ALA A 35 4.98 -15.44 14.15
C ALA A 35 3.78 -16.37 14.36
N ASP A 36 2.73 -15.83 14.96
CA ASP A 36 1.42 -16.47 15.05
C ASP A 36 0.67 -16.40 13.70
N THR A 37 -0.57 -16.90 13.69
CA THR A 37 -1.42 -16.89 12.49
C THR A 37 -1.66 -15.47 11.97
N ARG A 38 -1.84 -14.48 12.86
CA ARG A 38 -2.19 -13.11 12.46
C ARG A 38 -0.98 -12.40 11.86
N ILE A 39 0.21 -12.56 12.44
CA ILE A 39 1.46 -12.04 11.85
C ILE A 39 1.68 -12.66 10.48
N LYS A 40 1.49 -13.98 10.33
CA LYS A 40 1.66 -14.66 9.03
C LYS A 40 0.67 -14.15 7.99
N GLU A 41 -0.60 -13.98 8.34
CA GLU A 41 -1.63 -13.41 7.46
C GLU A 41 -1.27 -11.98 7.01
N LEU A 42 -0.84 -11.13 7.93
CA LEU A 42 -0.47 -9.74 7.63
C LEU A 42 0.82 -9.67 6.78
N VAL A 43 1.85 -10.45 7.11
CA VAL A 43 3.07 -10.48 6.29
C VAL A 43 2.78 -11.05 4.91
N ALA A 44 1.96 -12.09 4.83
CA ALA A 44 1.57 -12.68 3.55
C ALA A 44 0.78 -11.71 2.67
N GLY A 45 -0.13 -10.93 3.25
CA GLY A 45 -0.88 -9.93 2.49
C GLY A 45 0.00 -8.81 1.96
N PHE A 46 1.03 -8.37 2.70
CA PHE A 46 2.03 -7.47 2.13
C PHE A 46 2.81 -8.13 0.99
N ILE A 47 3.29 -9.37 1.14
CA ILE A 47 4.03 -10.04 0.06
C ILE A 47 3.19 -10.15 -1.22
N VAL A 48 1.90 -10.51 -1.11
CA VAL A 48 0.98 -10.60 -2.27
C VAL A 48 0.69 -9.21 -2.83
N GLY A 49 0.32 -8.27 -1.97
CA GLY A 49 -0.12 -6.94 -2.37
C GLY A 49 1.00 -6.13 -3.02
N GLU A 50 2.16 -6.07 -2.37
CA GLU A 50 3.34 -5.28 -2.78
C GLU A 50 3.86 -5.75 -4.15
N ALA A 51 3.85 -7.06 -4.40
CA ALA A 51 4.15 -7.60 -5.71
C ALA A 51 3.15 -7.11 -6.78
N GLY A 52 1.85 -7.12 -6.46
CA GLY A 52 0.79 -6.68 -7.38
C GLY A 52 0.82 -5.18 -7.67
N VAL A 53 1.01 -4.33 -6.66
CA VAL A 53 1.07 -2.88 -6.84
C VAL A 53 2.32 -2.44 -7.60
N ALA A 54 3.46 -3.11 -7.37
CA ALA A 54 4.67 -2.87 -8.15
C ALA A 54 4.52 -3.28 -9.62
N GLU A 55 3.89 -4.43 -9.89
CA GLU A 55 3.68 -4.93 -11.25
C GLU A 55 2.75 -4.03 -12.08
N HIS A 56 1.69 -3.50 -11.45
CA HIS A 56 0.63 -2.80 -12.17
C HIS A 56 0.72 -1.28 -12.11
N LEU A 57 1.70 -0.70 -11.41
CA LEU A 57 1.88 0.74 -11.38
C LEU A 57 2.46 1.28 -12.69
N HIS A 58 1.70 2.18 -13.29
CA HIS A 58 2.15 3.00 -14.39
C HIS A 58 1.49 4.36 -14.37
N ALA A 59 1.84 5.20 -15.35
CA ALA A 59 1.19 6.49 -15.49
C ALA A 59 -0.28 6.26 -15.86
N PHE A 60 -1.17 6.42 -14.88
CA PHE A 60 -2.62 6.32 -15.09
C PHE A 60 -3.21 7.59 -15.74
N PHE A 61 -2.45 8.68 -15.74
CA PHE A 61 -2.76 9.90 -16.49
C PHE A 61 -1.54 10.30 -17.32
N ASP A 62 -1.82 10.80 -18.53
CA ASP A 62 -0.80 11.44 -19.35
C ASP A 62 -0.41 12.81 -18.78
N GLY A 63 0.78 13.30 -19.14
CA GLY A 63 1.23 14.65 -18.83
C GLY A 63 2.02 14.78 -17.52
N ASP A 64 1.76 15.83 -16.76
CA ASP A 64 2.65 16.31 -15.68
C ASP A 64 2.83 15.32 -14.51
N ALA A 65 1.91 14.36 -14.37
CA ALA A 65 1.96 13.33 -13.33
C ALA A 65 2.99 12.21 -13.65
N ALA A 66 3.36 12.01 -14.91
CA ALA A 66 4.14 10.86 -15.37
C ALA A 66 5.48 10.67 -14.62
N ALA A 67 6.20 11.77 -14.36
CA ALA A 67 7.44 11.72 -13.61
C ALA A 67 7.22 11.29 -12.15
N THR A 68 6.10 11.69 -11.54
CA THR A 68 5.77 11.33 -10.16
C THR A 68 5.37 9.86 -10.05
N PHE A 69 4.61 9.34 -11.02
CA PHE A 69 4.35 7.91 -11.15
C PHE A 69 5.63 7.09 -11.29
N ALA A 70 6.60 7.56 -12.08
CA ALA A 70 7.89 6.88 -12.22
C ALA A 70 8.69 6.86 -10.91
N ALA A 71 8.63 7.95 -10.12
CA ALA A 71 9.23 7.99 -8.79
C ALA A 71 8.56 7.01 -7.83
N GLN A 72 7.22 6.91 -7.86
CA GLN A 72 6.47 5.98 -7.02
C GLN A 72 6.79 4.53 -7.42
N ARG A 73 6.82 4.20 -8.72
CA ARG A 73 7.18 2.85 -9.19
C ARG A 73 8.52 2.37 -8.63
N ARG A 74 9.52 3.25 -8.54
CA ARG A 74 10.82 2.91 -7.92
C ARG A 74 10.66 2.52 -6.45
N ASP A 75 9.76 3.17 -5.73
CA ASP A 75 9.46 2.88 -4.34
C ASP A 75 8.70 1.54 -4.22
N GLU A 76 7.67 1.30 -5.05
CA GLU A 76 6.95 0.01 -5.10
C GLU A 76 7.87 -1.18 -5.45
N GLU A 77 8.75 -1.01 -6.43
CA GLU A 77 9.76 -2.02 -6.77
C GLU A 77 10.68 -2.34 -5.58
N ARG A 78 10.99 -1.34 -4.76
CA ARG A 78 11.77 -1.52 -3.52
C ARG A 78 10.98 -2.23 -2.45
N HIS A 79 9.71 -1.90 -2.27
CA HIS A 79 8.83 -2.56 -1.29
C HIS A 79 8.64 -4.04 -1.65
N ALA A 80 8.36 -4.34 -2.92
CA ALA A 80 8.24 -5.71 -3.41
C ALA A 80 9.53 -6.53 -3.20
N ARG A 81 10.71 -5.93 -3.45
CA ARG A 81 12.00 -6.59 -3.16
C ARG A 81 12.19 -6.84 -1.67
N PHE A 82 11.88 -5.87 -0.82
CA PHE A 82 11.96 -6.00 0.63
C PHE A 82 11.11 -7.19 1.12
N PHE A 83 9.83 -7.24 0.75
CA PHE A 83 8.93 -8.33 1.19
C PHE A 83 9.28 -9.68 0.56
N ALA A 84 9.77 -9.72 -0.68
CA ALA A 84 10.29 -10.95 -1.27
C ALA A 84 11.51 -11.48 -0.48
N ARG A 85 12.44 -10.60 -0.10
CA ARG A 85 13.59 -10.97 0.74
C ARG A 85 13.14 -11.40 2.14
N TYR A 86 12.14 -10.72 2.71
CA TYR A 86 11.56 -11.10 3.99
C TYR A 86 10.96 -12.50 3.96
N ALA A 87 10.13 -12.80 2.95
CA ALA A 87 9.53 -14.11 2.75
C ALA A 87 10.58 -15.23 2.67
N GLN A 88 11.68 -14.98 1.95
CA GLN A 88 12.80 -15.91 1.86
C GLN A 88 13.50 -16.09 3.21
N ALA A 89 13.79 -15.00 3.92
CA ALA A 89 14.51 -15.02 5.20
C ALA A 89 13.75 -15.84 6.27
N VAL A 90 12.42 -15.73 6.30
CA VAL A 90 11.58 -16.42 7.30
C VAL A 90 11.00 -17.75 6.82
N GLY A 91 11.28 -18.14 5.56
CA GLY A 91 10.83 -19.41 4.98
C GLY A 91 9.33 -19.50 4.73
N LEU A 92 8.66 -18.38 4.41
CA LEU A 92 7.22 -18.35 4.12
C LEU A 92 6.94 -18.74 2.66
N SER A 93 6.78 -20.04 2.41
CA SER A 93 6.62 -20.63 1.08
C SER A 93 5.16 -20.86 0.69
N ASP A 94 4.35 -19.81 0.61
CA ASP A 94 3.05 -19.70 -0.12
C ASP A 94 2.19 -18.62 0.56
N PRO A 95 2.50 -17.33 0.33
CA PRO A 95 1.74 -16.23 0.94
C PRO A 95 0.24 -16.28 0.64
N ARG A 96 -0.17 -16.77 -0.54
CA ARG A 96 -1.58 -16.80 -0.94
C ARG A 96 -2.43 -17.70 -0.05
N ALA A 97 -1.85 -18.78 0.49
CA ALA A 97 -2.52 -19.67 1.41
C ALA A 97 -2.89 -19.02 2.75
N HIS A 98 -2.31 -17.85 3.07
CA HIS A 98 -2.52 -17.16 4.35
C HIS A 98 -3.51 -16.00 4.27
N VAL A 99 -4.00 -15.65 3.08
CA VAL A 99 -4.94 -14.54 2.88
C VAL A 99 -6.25 -15.01 2.26
N SER A 100 -7.31 -14.23 2.42
CA SER A 100 -8.62 -14.58 1.88
C SER A 100 -8.63 -14.51 0.34
N PRO A 101 -9.45 -15.32 -0.35
CA PRO A 101 -9.63 -15.20 -1.80
C PRO A 101 -10.09 -13.80 -2.24
N ALA A 102 -10.89 -13.12 -1.41
CA ALA A 102 -11.34 -11.75 -1.68
C ALA A 102 -10.19 -10.74 -1.61
N PHE A 103 -9.22 -10.95 -0.71
CA PHE A 103 -7.99 -10.16 -0.68
C PHE A 103 -7.16 -10.42 -1.94
N VAL A 104 -6.98 -11.68 -2.35
CA VAL A 104 -6.23 -11.98 -3.58
C VAL A 104 -6.89 -11.36 -4.81
N ASP A 105 -8.23 -11.43 -4.90
CA ASP A 105 -9.01 -10.89 -6.02
C ASP A 105 -8.77 -9.40 -6.27
N ILE A 106 -8.63 -8.60 -5.20
CA ILE A 106 -8.44 -7.15 -5.37
C ILE A 106 -7.09 -6.80 -5.99
N PHE A 107 -6.03 -7.56 -5.70
CA PHE A 107 -4.69 -7.33 -6.22
C PHE A 107 -4.43 -8.04 -7.55
N GLU A 108 -4.91 -9.27 -7.73
CA GLU A 108 -4.56 -10.09 -8.89
C GLU A 108 -5.55 -10.01 -10.05
N ARG A 109 -6.75 -9.48 -9.81
CA ARG A 109 -7.77 -9.30 -10.85
C ARG A 109 -8.19 -7.84 -10.99
N ARG A 110 -8.69 -7.25 -9.90
CA ARG A 110 -9.33 -5.93 -9.96
C ARG A 110 -8.33 -4.81 -10.22
N LEU A 111 -7.17 -4.86 -9.57
CA LEU A 111 -6.07 -3.94 -9.80
C LEU A 111 -5.60 -3.98 -11.27
N PRO A 112 -5.22 -5.13 -11.86
CA PRO A 112 -4.83 -5.18 -13.27
C PRO A 112 -5.93 -4.70 -14.23
N GLU A 113 -7.20 -5.04 -13.97
CA GLU A 113 -8.34 -4.56 -14.76
C GLU A 113 -8.46 -3.03 -14.74
N ALA A 114 -8.34 -2.41 -13.56
CA ALA A 114 -8.40 -0.96 -13.41
C ALA A 114 -7.16 -0.29 -14.00
N ALA A 115 -5.97 -0.84 -13.73
CA ALA A 115 -4.71 -0.36 -14.27
C ALA A 115 -4.74 -0.32 -15.81
N ALA A 116 -5.26 -1.36 -16.46
CA ALA A 116 -5.38 -1.40 -17.92
C ALA A 116 -6.31 -0.31 -18.50
N GLN A 117 -7.29 0.16 -17.73
CA GLN A 117 -8.19 1.26 -18.12
C GLN A 117 -7.57 2.63 -17.87
N ALA A 118 -6.60 2.72 -16.95
CA ALA A 118 -5.99 3.96 -16.48
C ALA A 118 -7.05 4.94 -15.91
N GLY A 119 -6.70 6.21 -15.76
CA GLY A 119 -7.62 7.26 -15.37
C GLY A 119 -8.04 7.25 -13.89
N VAL A 120 -9.23 7.81 -13.65
CA VAL A 120 -9.78 8.05 -12.30
C VAL A 120 -10.01 6.75 -11.55
N GLU A 121 -10.51 5.73 -12.24
CA GLU A 121 -10.80 4.41 -11.68
C GLU A 121 -9.52 3.73 -11.18
N ALA A 122 -8.44 3.78 -11.98
CA ALA A 122 -7.14 3.25 -11.61
C ALA A 122 -6.54 4.01 -10.41
N VAL A 123 -6.54 5.35 -10.45
CA VAL A 123 -5.99 6.16 -9.35
C VAL A 123 -6.80 5.98 -8.07
N GLY A 124 -8.13 5.93 -8.17
CA GLY A 124 -9.04 5.72 -7.05
C GLY A 124 -8.83 4.35 -6.40
N LEU A 125 -8.80 3.28 -7.19
CA LEU A 125 -8.52 1.94 -6.66
C LEU A 125 -7.12 1.87 -6.04
N TYR A 126 -6.09 2.28 -6.78
CA TYR A 126 -4.70 2.14 -6.34
C TYR A 126 -4.42 2.96 -5.06
N HIS A 127 -4.61 4.28 -5.12
CA HIS A 127 -4.11 5.17 -4.06
C HIS A 127 -5.10 5.34 -2.91
N MET A 128 -6.41 5.37 -3.20
CA MET A 128 -7.41 5.63 -2.16
C MET A 128 -7.83 4.34 -1.47
N VAL A 129 -7.97 3.24 -2.22
CA VAL A 129 -8.46 1.96 -1.69
C VAL A 129 -7.31 1.04 -1.29
N LEU A 130 -6.39 0.70 -2.18
CA LEU A 130 -5.32 -0.26 -1.85
C LEU A 130 -4.35 0.36 -0.84
N GLU A 131 -3.68 1.46 -1.18
CA GLU A 131 -2.74 2.11 -0.26
C GLU A 131 -3.47 2.78 0.91
N GLY A 132 -4.49 3.59 0.60
CA GLY A 132 -5.18 4.46 1.55
C GLY A 132 -6.10 3.75 2.54
N VAL A 133 -6.54 2.53 2.25
CA VAL A 133 -7.42 1.73 3.12
C VAL A 133 -6.79 0.37 3.44
N VAL A 134 -6.57 -0.50 2.46
CA VAL A 134 -6.19 -1.90 2.70
C VAL A 134 -4.79 -1.99 3.34
N PHE A 135 -3.77 -1.44 2.69
CA PHE A 135 -2.41 -1.42 3.22
C PHE A 135 -2.30 -0.58 4.47
N THR A 136 -2.85 0.63 4.49
CA THR A 136 -2.81 1.46 5.71
C THR A 136 -3.42 0.73 6.92
N ALA A 137 -4.52 0.00 6.75
CA ALA A 137 -5.12 -0.80 7.81
C ALA A 137 -4.21 -1.95 8.25
N GLY A 138 -3.67 -2.73 7.30
CA GLY A 138 -2.74 -3.81 7.59
C GLY A 138 -1.44 -3.32 8.24
N GLN A 139 -0.94 -2.14 7.85
CA GLN A 139 0.26 -1.52 8.41
C GLN A 139 0.03 -1.17 9.89
N TYR A 140 -1.10 -0.53 10.22
CA TYR A 140 -1.43 -0.24 11.62
C TYR A 140 -1.59 -1.51 12.45
N ALA A 141 -2.34 -2.49 11.95
CA ALA A 141 -2.53 -3.75 12.65
C ALA A 141 -1.19 -4.48 12.89
N LEU A 142 -0.32 -4.53 11.88
CA LEU A 142 0.97 -5.20 11.98
C LEU A 142 1.91 -4.45 12.93
N LEU A 143 2.06 -3.13 12.79
CA LEU A 143 2.94 -2.33 13.65
C LEU A 143 2.53 -2.41 15.14
N GLU A 144 1.23 -2.43 15.45
CA GLU A 144 0.73 -2.61 16.82
C GLU A 144 1.15 -3.97 17.44
N ILE A 145 1.23 -5.01 16.62
CA ILE A 145 1.72 -6.33 17.04
C ILE A 145 3.25 -6.31 17.17
N LEU A 146 3.94 -5.73 16.17
CA LEU A 146 5.39 -5.72 16.08
C LEU A 146 6.07 -4.88 17.16
N ASP A 147 5.41 -3.84 17.67
CA ASP A 147 5.91 -3.03 18.81
C ASP A 147 6.28 -3.90 20.04
N LYS A 148 5.65 -5.07 20.16
CA LYS A 148 5.90 -6.05 21.23
C LYS A 148 6.58 -7.33 20.74
N ALA A 149 6.74 -7.48 19.43
CA ALA A 149 7.33 -8.67 18.82
C ALA A 149 8.83 -8.50 18.64
N GLN A 150 9.59 -9.59 18.72
CA GLN A 150 11.04 -9.58 18.50
C GLN A 150 11.36 -9.78 17.00
N LEU A 151 10.77 -8.95 16.13
CA LEU A 151 10.92 -8.95 14.67
C LEU A 151 11.38 -7.54 14.18
N PRO A 152 12.60 -7.12 14.56
CA PRO A 152 13.04 -5.72 14.37
C PRO A 152 13.21 -5.33 12.91
N GLY A 153 13.66 -6.24 12.03
CA GLY A 153 13.84 -5.96 10.62
C GLY A 153 12.51 -5.74 9.91
N LEU A 154 11.47 -6.51 10.28
CA LEU A 154 10.12 -6.26 9.79
C LEU A 154 9.58 -4.92 10.29
N TYR A 155 9.74 -4.61 11.58
CA TYR A 155 9.27 -3.35 12.14
C TYR A 155 9.91 -2.15 11.42
N GLU A 156 11.23 -2.16 11.23
CA GLU A 156 11.95 -1.13 10.51
C GLU A 156 11.46 -0.98 9.06
N GLY A 157 11.32 -2.09 8.34
CA GLY A 157 10.81 -2.07 6.97
C GLY A 157 9.38 -1.52 6.87
N MET A 158 8.50 -1.93 7.79
CA MET A 158 7.12 -1.43 7.83
C MET A 158 7.04 0.09 8.08
N GLU A 159 7.87 0.63 8.96
CA GLU A 159 7.94 2.08 9.20
C GLU A 159 8.43 2.86 7.96
N LEU A 160 9.39 2.28 7.22
CA LEU A 160 9.91 2.87 5.98
C LEU A 160 8.88 2.82 4.85
N VAL A 161 8.19 1.69 4.66
CA VAL A 161 7.08 1.55 3.71
C VAL A 161 5.95 2.53 4.06
N LEU A 162 5.52 2.60 5.33
CA LEU A 162 4.51 3.56 5.79
C LEU A 162 4.90 5.02 5.53
N ARG A 163 6.20 5.34 5.53
CA ARG A 163 6.68 6.69 5.18
C ARG A 163 6.49 6.99 3.69
N ASP A 164 6.74 6.02 2.82
CA ASP A 164 6.56 6.13 1.38
C ASP A 164 5.06 6.24 1.03
N GLU A 165 4.21 5.37 1.60
CA GLU A 165 2.76 5.38 1.37
C GLU A 165 2.09 6.73 1.65
N LYS A 166 2.58 7.48 2.63
CA LYS A 166 2.02 8.80 2.96
C LYS A 166 2.07 9.76 1.77
N TRP A 167 3.16 9.71 0.99
CA TRP A 167 3.29 10.59 -0.16
C TRP A 167 2.64 9.99 -1.41
N HIS A 168 2.61 8.67 -1.57
CA HIS A 168 1.87 7.99 -2.64
C HIS A 168 0.38 8.36 -2.60
N ILE A 169 -0.24 8.21 -1.43
CA ILE A 169 -1.65 8.56 -1.22
C ILE A 169 -1.88 10.07 -1.42
N GLY A 170 -0.94 10.91 -0.97
CA GLY A 170 -0.98 12.36 -1.20
C GLY A 170 -0.94 12.71 -2.68
N PHE A 171 -0.09 12.02 -3.45
CA PHE A 171 0.02 12.16 -4.89
C PHE A 171 -1.24 11.68 -5.61
N GLY A 172 -1.79 10.52 -5.25
CA GLY A 172 -3.08 10.05 -5.78
C GLY A 172 -4.21 11.05 -5.52
N THR A 173 -4.26 11.65 -4.33
CA THR A 173 -5.23 12.71 -4.01
C THR A 173 -5.08 13.92 -4.94
N ARG A 174 -3.83 14.30 -5.28
CA ARG A 174 -3.55 15.36 -6.26
C ARG A 174 -4.04 15.01 -7.66
N CYS A 175 -3.79 13.78 -8.12
CA CYS A 175 -4.29 13.31 -9.41
C CYS A 175 -5.81 13.37 -9.50
N LEU A 176 -6.52 12.92 -8.46
CA LEU A 176 -7.98 13.01 -8.42
C LEU A 176 -8.45 14.46 -8.42
N ASN A 177 -7.79 15.36 -7.67
CA ASN A 177 -8.16 16.78 -7.70
C ASN A 177 -7.99 17.41 -9.08
N ASP A 178 -6.93 17.06 -9.83
CA ASP A 178 -6.74 17.60 -11.18
C ASP A 178 -7.71 17.00 -12.20
N ALA A 179 -8.31 15.84 -11.91
CA ALA A 179 -9.27 15.15 -12.76
C ALA A 179 -10.72 15.65 -12.62
N ASP A 180 -11.00 16.60 -11.73
CA ASP A 180 -12.31 17.25 -11.55
C ASP A 180 -13.47 16.24 -11.41
N LEU A 181 -13.40 15.40 -10.37
CA LEU A 181 -14.34 14.29 -10.16
C LEU A 181 -15.78 14.78 -9.98
N ASP A 182 -16.73 14.04 -10.55
CA ASP A 182 -18.14 14.19 -10.21
C ASP A 182 -18.50 13.46 -8.90
N GLU A 183 -19.71 13.74 -8.39
CA GLU A 183 -20.22 13.16 -7.14
C GLU A 183 -20.32 11.63 -7.22
N ALA A 184 -20.67 11.07 -8.39
CA ALA A 184 -20.81 9.64 -8.57
C ALA A 184 -19.45 8.91 -8.50
N GLN A 185 -18.38 9.52 -9.04
CA GLN A 185 -17.02 9.01 -8.96
C GLN A 185 -16.50 9.05 -7.51
N ILE A 186 -16.77 10.13 -6.78
CA ILE A 186 -16.42 10.22 -5.35
C ILE A 186 -17.15 9.13 -4.55
N ASP A 187 -18.45 8.97 -4.76
CA ASP A 187 -19.26 7.95 -4.07
C ASP A 187 -18.80 6.53 -4.40
N ALA A 188 -18.41 6.26 -5.64
CA ALA A 188 -17.86 4.97 -6.04
C ALA A 188 -16.57 4.63 -5.28
N ILE A 189 -15.64 5.58 -5.14
CA ILE A 189 -14.39 5.39 -4.38
C ILE A 189 -14.70 5.16 -2.89
N LEU A 190 -15.63 5.93 -2.32
CA LEU A 190 -16.03 5.77 -0.90
C LEU A 190 -16.68 4.40 -0.65
N ALA A 191 -17.59 3.97 -1.52
CA ALA A 191 -18.25 2.68 -1.43
C ALA A 191 -17.27 1.52 -1.59
N GLU A 192 -16.29 1.66 -2.50
CA GLU A 192 -15.21 0.69 -2.64
C GLU A 192 -14.34 0.62 -1.38
N GLY A 193 -13.91 1.77 -0.86
CA GLY A 193 -13.12 1.83 0.37
C GLY A 193 -13.83 1.20 1.56
N ALA A 194 -15.13 1.43 1.71
CA ALA A 194 -15.96 0.80 2.75
C ALA A 194 -15.96 -0.73 2.64
N ARG A 195 -16.09 -1.29 1.43
CA ARG A 195 -15.98 -2.74 1.22
C ARG A 195 -14.57 -3.26 1.49
N ALA A 196 -13.55 -2.53 1.06
CA ALA A 196 -12.16 -2.95 1.16
C ALA A 196 -11.63 -2.93 2.61
N ALA A 197 -12.15 -2.02 3.45
CA ALA A 197 -11.74 -1.89 4.86
C ALA A 197 -11.99 -3.16 5.69
N GLU A 198 -12.96 -3.98 5.29
CA GLU A 198 -13.32 -5.22 5.98
C GLU A 198 -12.52 -6.44 5.50
N LEU A 199 -11.72 -6.32 4.43
CA LEU A 199 -11.13 -7.49 3.75
C LEU A 199 -9.98 -8.16 4.50
N TRP A 200 -9.27 -7.42 5.36
CA TRP A 200 -7.96 -7.86 5.86
C TRP A 200 -7.65 -7.43 7.30
N ALA A 201 -7.84 -6.14 7.61
CA ALA A 201 -7.63 -5.59 8.95
C ALA A 201 -8.85 -4.78 9.42
N PRO A 202 -10.03 -5.42 9.55
CA PRO A 202 -11.28 -4.77 9.93
C PRO A 202 -11.20 -4.04 11.28
N GLU A 203 -10.31 -4.45 12.18
CA GLU A 203 -10.06 -3.77 13.45
C GLU A 203 -9.58 -2.31 13.27
N GLN A 204 -9.05 -1.95 12.09
CA GLN A 204 -8.61 -0.60 11.75
C GLN A 204 -9.60 0.15 10.83
N ALA A 205 -10.73 -0.47 10.46
CA ALA A 205 -11.67 0.05 9.44
C ALA A 205 -12.14 1.48 9.74
N GLU A 206 -12.59 1.76 10.97
CA GLU A 206 -13.06 3.10 11.36
C GLU A 206 -11.97 4.18 11.11
N ARG A 207 -10.72 3.86 11.45
CA ARG A 207 -9.59 4.79 11.35
C ARG A 207 -9.26 5.12 9.90
N VAL A 208 -9.21 4.10 9.04
CA VAL A 208 -8.88 4.30 7.61
C VAL A 208 -10.04 4.94 6.86
N LEU A 209 -11.28 4.56 7.12
CA LEU A 209 -12.47 5.16 6.48
C LEU A 209 -12.63 6.63 6.84
N ARG A 210 -12.42 7.00 8.11
CA ARG A 210 -12.40 8.42 8.51
C ARG A 210 -11.33 9.22 7.75
N THR A 211 -10.22 8.60 7.40
CA THR A 211 -9.14 9.26 6.64
C THR A 211 -9.49 9.35 5.16
N LEU A 212 -10.05 8.28 4.57
CA LEU A 212 -10.58 8.27 3.22
C LEU A 212 -11.63 9.38 3.02
N HIS A 213 -12.66 9.45 3.87
CA HIS A 213 -13.69 10.48 3.79
C HIS A 213 -13.12 11.90 3.84
N ARG A 214 -12.15 12.15 4.72
CA ARG A 214 -11.49 13.47 4.80
C ARG A 214 -10.71 13.82 3.54
N ARG A 215 -10.05 12.85 2.91
CA ARG A 215 -9.32 13.04 1.65
C ARG A 215 -10.28 13.33 0.50
N MET A 216 -11.33 12.51 0.36
CA MET A 216 -12.32 12.70 -0.70
C MET A 216 -13.08 14.03 -0.57
N ALA A 217 -13.34 14.51 0.66
CA ALA A 217 -13.93 15.83 0.87
C ALA A 217 -13.01 17.01 0.49
N ALA A 218 -11.70 16.76 0.35
CA ALA A 218 -10.70 17.75 -0.03
C ALA A 218 -10.42 17.76 -1.55
N VAL A 219 -10.82 16.72 -2.28
CA VAL A 219 -10.85 16.68 -3.75
C VAL A 219 -12.04 17.53 -4.20
N ARG A 220 -11.77 18.61 -4.95
CA ARG A 220 -12.77 19.59 -5.40
C ARG A 220 -12.37 20.23 -6.71
#